data_AF-A0A5X3P8T2-F1
#
_entry.id   AF-A0A5X3P8T2-F1
#
_cell.length_a   1.000
_cell.length_b   1.000
_cell.length_c   1.000
_cell.angle_alpha   90.00
_cell.angle_beta   90.00
_cell.angle_gamma   90.00
#
_symmetry.space_group_name_H-M   'P 1'
#
loop_
_entity.id
_entity.type
_entity.pdbx_description
1 polymer ?
#
loop_
_entity_poly.entity_id
_entity_poly.type
_entity_poly.pdbx_seq_one_letter_code
_entity_poly.pdbx_strand_id
1 'polypeptide(L)'
;MSDTNDLEWRVIQSVCIGEGEYLLILDGTEIKIMARSLATHPINPTDILSPTREGVYIVNNIYQQMVKFFSATELNTAEWHALAL
;
A
#
# COMPACT_ATOMS: atom_id res chain seq x y z
N MET A 1 -5.05 15.62 12.22
CA MET A 1 -4.95 14.58 11.18
C MET A 1 -4.19 13.45 11.82
N SER A 2 -4.82 12.30 12.02
CA SER A 2 -4.14 11.08 12.45
C SER A 2 -3.12 10.73 11.38
N ASP A 3 -1.85 10.57 11.76
CA ASP A 3 -0.81 10.16 10.84
C ASP A 3 -1.18 8.77 10.30
N THR A 4 -1.49 8.67 9.01
CA THR A 4 -1.80 7.42 8.30
C THR A 4 -0.68 6.38 8.39
N ASN A 5 0.46 6.78 8.92
CA ASN A 5 1.65 5.97 9.16
C ASN A 5 1.45 4.91 10.25
N ASP A 6 0.42 5.01 11.09
CA ASP A 6 0.12 4.04 12.14
C ASP A 6 -0.96 3.00 11.76
N LEU A 7 -1.51 3.08 10.54
CA LEU A 7 -2.57 2.19 10.10
C LEU A 7 -2.02 0.89 9.51
N GLU A 8 -2.67 -0.22 9.84
CA GLU A 8 -2.51 -1.47 9.09
C GLU A 8 -3.34 -1.41 7.81
N TRP A 9 -2.75 -1.86 6.70
CA TRP A 9 -3.38 -1.82 5.38
C TRP A 9 -3.54 -3.22 4.80
N ARG A 10 -4.72 -3.51 4.25
CA ARG A 10 -4.90 -4.67 3.38
C ARG A 10 -4.71 -4.26 1.92
N VAL A 11 -3.88 -4.99 1.18
CA VAL A 11 -3.74 -4.83 -0.26
C VAL A 11 -4.99 -5.35 -0.96
N ILE A 12 -5.65 -4.49 -1.73
CA ILE A 12 -6.82 -4.84 -2.56
C ILE A 12 -6.38 -5.13 -3.99
N GLN A 13 -5.49 -4.30 -4.53
CA GLN A 13 -4.89 -4.47 -5.85
C GLN A 13 -3.41 -4.09 -5.79
N SER A 14 -2.64 -4.75 -6.64
CA SER A 14 -1.20 -4.55 -6.77
C SER A 14 -0.83 -4.60 -8.25
N VAL A 15 -0.17 -3.55 -8.73
CA VAL A 15 0.34 -3.47 -10.10
C VAL A 15 1.83 -3.17 -10.03
N CYS A 16 2.64 -4.10 -10.53
CA CYS A 16 4.08 -3.91 -10.68
C CYS A 16 4.34 -2.99 -11.89
N ILE A 17 4.96 -1.84 -11.65
CA ILE A 17 5.23 -0.80 -12.67
C ILE A 17 6.73 -0.62 -12.97
N GLY A 18 7.58 -1.38 -12.29
CA GLY A 18 9.03 -1.34 -12.43
C GLY A 18 9.71 -2.34 -11.48
N GLU A 19 11.03 -2.38 -11.44
CA GLU A 19 11.77 -3.29 -10.56
C GLU A 19 11.51 -2.96 -9.08
N GLY A 20 10.62 -3.72 -8.45
CA GLY A 20 10.20 -3.52 -7.06
C GLY A 20 9.24 -2.34 -6.86
N GLU A 21 8.89 -1.59 -7.90
CA GLU A 21 7.94 -0.48 -7.81
C GLU A 21 6.51 -0.93 -8.07
N TYR A 22 5.59 -0.49 -7.21
CA TYR A 22 4.18 -0.86 -7.26
C TYR A 22 3.25 0.35 -7.17
N LEU A 23 2.11 0.25 -7.86
CA LEU A 23 0.89 0.98 -7.52
C LEU A 23 -0.03 0.05 -6.74
N LEU A 24 -0.38 0.45 -5.52
CA LEU A 24 -1.20 -0.33 -4.60
C LEU A 24 -2.53 0.37 -4.34
N ILE A 25 -3.60 -0.43 -4.33
CA ILE A 25 -4.88 -0.04 -3.72
C ILE A 25 -4.92 -0.66 -2.34
N LEU A 26 -5.08 0.17 -1.31
CA LEU A 26 -5.01 -0.25 0.07
C LEU A 26 -6.30 0.10 0.81
N ASP A 27 -6.68 -0.77 1.74
CA ASP A 27 -7.86 -0.63 2.59
C ASP A 27 -7.46 -0.63 4.06
N GLY A 28 -7.64 0.51 4.71
CA GLY A 28 -7.39 0.75 6.13
C GLY A 28 -8.65 0.68 6.98
N THR A 29 -9.68 -0.06 6.53
CA THR A 29 -11.02 -0.18 7.13
C THR A 29 -11.89 1.06 7.00
N GLU A 30 -11.41 2.24 7.39
CA GLU A 30 -12.16 3.50 7.32
C GLU A 30 -11.81 4.34 6.09
N ILE A 31 -10.63 4.12 5.52
CA ILE A 31 -10.09 4.86 4.40
C ILE A 31 -9.53 3.90 3.36
N LYS A 32 -9.71 4.23 2.09
CA LYS A 32 -9.05 3.57 0.97
C LYS A 32 -8.06 4.53 0.36
N ILE A 33 -6.86 4.06 0.08
CA ILE A 33 -5.82 4.88 -0.54
C ILE A 33 -5.23 4.20 -1.77
N MET A 34 -4.73 5.04 -2.67
CA MET A 34 -3.77 4.64 -3.67
C MET A 34 -2.38 5.02 -3.19
N ALA A 35 -1.44 4.08 -3.25
CA ALA A 35 -0.06 4.34 -2.90
C ALA A 35 0.89 3.95 -4.02
N ARG A 36 1.89 4.79 -4.29
CA ARG A 36 3.08 4.38 -5.03
C ARG A 36 4.13 3.94 -4.03
N SER A 37 4.72 2.78 -4.25
CA SER A 37 5.60 2.15 -3.28
C SER A 37 6.79 1.42 -3.89
N LEU A 38 7.83 1.21 -3.09
CA LEU A 38 8.92 0.28 -3.38
C LEU A 38 8.84 -0.90 -2.40
N ALA A 39 8.93 -2.11 -2.93
CA ALA A 39 8.87 -3.34 -2.17
C ALA A 39 10.13 -4.19 -2.39
N THR A 40 10.57 -4.90 -1.34
CA THR A 40 11.69 -5.86 -1.46
C THR A 40 11.26 -7.20 -2.06
N HIS A 41 9.95 -7.43 -2.20
CA HIS A 41 9.35 -8.69 -2.65
C HIS A 41 8.05 -8.44 -3.45
N PRO A 42 7.55 -9.42 -4.20
CA PRO A 42 6.24 -9.32 -4.85
C PRO A 42 5.12 -9.05 -3.85
N ILE A 43 4.30 -8.03 -4.14
CA ILE A 43 3.12 -7.68 -3.34
C ILE A 43 1.88 -8.21 -4.02
N ASN A 44 1.07 -8.96 -3.28
CA ASN A 44 -0.12 -9.63 -3.77
C ASN A 44 -1.39 -9.02 -3.15
N PRO A 45 -2.53 -9.08 -3.85
CA PRO A 45 -3.82 -8.86 -3.21
C PRO A 45 -3.96 -9.73 -1.96
N THR A 46 -4.61 -9.19 -0.93
CA THR A 46 -4.80 -9.75 0.42
C THR A 46 -3.60 -9.68 1.37
N ASP A 47 -2.41 -9.28 0.90
CA ASP A 47 -1.29 -9.02 1.79
C ASP A 47 -1.65 -7.93 2.83
N ILE A 48 -1.14 -8.11 4.04
CA ILE A 48 -1.29 -7.16 5.15
C ILE A 48 0.01 -6.39 5.32
N LEU A 49 -0.08 -5.06 5.30
CA LEU A 49 1.04 -4.15 5.50
C LEU A 49 0.91 -3.53 6.89
N SER A 50 1.76 -3.96 7.80
CA SER A 50 1.77 -3.48 9.19
C SER A 50 2.87 -2.43 9.37
N PRO A 51 2.58 -1.28 9.99
CA PRO A 51 3.53 -0.18 10.09
C PRO A 51 4.69 -0.51 11.03
N THR A 52 5.84 0.10 10.76
CA THR A 52 7.01 0.08 11.64
C THR A 52 7.35 1.50 12.09
N ARG A 53 8.19 1.62 13.13
CA ARG A 53 8.68 2.91 13.62
C ARG A 53 9.60 3.65 12.62
N GLU A 54 10.05 2.99 11.56
CA GLU A 54 11.01 3.52 10.59
C GLU A 54 10.32 4.12 9.35
N GLY A 55 8.98 4.22 9.34
CA GLY A 55 8.23 4.73 8.18
C GLY A 55 8.23 3.76 6.98
N VAL A 56 8.44 2.47 7.25
CA VAL A 56 8.23 1.37 6.32
C VAL A 56 7.17 0.42 6.88
N TYR A 57 6.58 -0.39 6.03
CA TYR A 57 5.63 -1.43 6.38
C TYR A 57 6.25 -2.81 6.20
N ILE A 58 5.96 -3.73 7.12
CA ILE A 58 6.26 -5.16 6.93
C ILE A 58 5.08 -5.87 6.29
N VAL A 59 5.37 -6.80 5.38
CA VAL A 59 4.36 -7.58 4.67
C VAL A 59 4.10 -8.87 5.46
N ASN A 60 2.83 -9.13 5.79
CA ASN A 60 2.37 -10.34 6.46
C ASN A 60 3.18 -10.71 7.73
N ASN A 61 3.64 -9.70 8.47
CA ASN A 61 4.51 -9.85 9.64
C ASN A 61 5.88 -10.54 9.37
N ILE A 62 6.39 -10.46 8.14
CA ILE A 62 7.70 -10.99 7.75
C ILE A 62 8.71 -9.83 7.64
N TYR A 63 9.63 -9.72 8.60
CA TYR A 63 10.55 -8.59 8.72
C TYR A 63 11.46 -8.33 7.50
N GLN A 64 11.77 -9.35 6.71
CA GLN A 64 12.56 -9.21 5.49
C GLN A 64 11.74 -8.68 4.30
N GLN A 65 10.41 -8.78 4.38
CA GLN A 65 9.48 -8.32 3.35
C GLN A 65 8.96 -6.95 3.73
N MET A 66 9.44 -5.93 3.05
CA MET A 66 9.18 -4.53 3.40
C MET A 66 8.63 -3.77 2.21
N VAL A 67 7.77 -2.79 2.52
CA VAL A 67 7.22 -1.83 1.57
C VAL A 67 7.41 -0.42 2.12
N LYS A 68 7.88 0.48 1.28
CA LYS A 68 7.97 1.91 1.58
C LYS A 68 7.06 2.69 0.64
N PHE A 69 6.18 3.52 1.17
CA PHE A 69 5.35 4.42 0.37
C PHE A 69 6.14 5.69 0.01
N PHE A 70 6.05 6.11 -1.24
CA PHE A 70 6.59 7.38 -1.73
C PHE A 70 5.52 8.48 -1.76
N SER A 71 4.30 8.08 -2.09
CA SER A 71 3.13 8.95 -2.15
C SER A 71 1.88 8.13 -1.89
N ALA A 72 0.92 8.72 -1.21
CA ALA A 72 -0.41 8.15 -1.04
C ALA A 72 -1.47 9.23 -1.23
N THR A 73 -2.59 8.86 -1.83
CA THR A 73 -3.79 9.71 -1.94
C THR A 73 -5.02 8.91 -1.55
N GLU A 74 -5.96 9.54 -0.87
CA GLU A 74 -7.26 8.95 -0.58
C GLU A 74 -8.02 8.71 -1.90
N LEU A 75 -8.55 7.49 -2.05
CA LEU A 75 -9.33 7.12 -3.22
C LEU A 75 -10.74 7.70 -3.09
N ASN A 76 -11.04 8.70 -3.91
CA ASN A 76 -12.43 9.05 -4.20
C ASN A 76 -12.98 8.15 -5.32
N THR A 77 -14.30 8.10 -5.45
CA THR A 77 -15.01 7.24 -6.41
C THR A 77 -14.61 7.49 -7.87
N ALA A 78 -14.18 8.71 -8.23
CA ALA A 78 -13.82 9.04 -9.61
C ALA A 78 -12.42 8.51 -9.99
N GLU A 79 -11.45 8.60 -9.08
CA GLU A 79 -10.08 8.10 -9.30
C GLU A 79 -10.05 6.57 -9.44
N TRP A 80 -10.92 5.87 -8.71
CA TRP A 80 -11.06 4.42 -8.81
C TRP A 80 -11.49 3.96 -10.21
N HIS A 81 -12.46 4.65 -10.83
CA HIS A 81 -12.93 4.31 -12.18
C HIS A 81 -11.89 4.59 -13.27
N ALA A 82 -11.03 5.59 -13.09
CA ALA A 82 -10.01 5.94 -14.07
C ALA A 82 -8.89 4.89 -14.20
N LEU A 83 -8.71 4.05 -13.17
CA LEU A 83 -7.61 3.08 -13.09
C LEU A 83 -8.08 1.63 -13.21
N ALA A 84 -9.39 1.41 -13.32
CA ALA A 84 -10.00 0.10 -13.57
C ALA A 84 -10.18 -0.22 -15.07
N LEU A 85 -9.58 0.58 -15.97
CA LEU A 85 -9.59 0.44 -17.43
C LEU A 85 -8.18 0.22 -17.97
#